data_AF-A0A357B2A6-F1
#
_entry.id   AF-A0A357B2A6-F1
#
_cell.length_a   1.000
_cell.length_b   1.000
_cell.length_c   1.000
_cell.angle_alpha   90.00
_cell.angle_beta   90.00
_cell.angle_gamma   90.00
#
_symmetry.space_group_name_H-M   'P 1'
#
loop_
_entity.id
_entity.type
_entity.pdbx_description
1 polymer ?
#
loop_
_entity_poly.entity_id
_entity_poly.type
_entity_poly.pdbx_seq_one_letter_code
_entity_poly.pdbx_strand_id
1 'polypeptide(L)'
;GWGELWGVADRTDYDLTQHQNTSGQDLTYYDQERNTHYIPYVIEPSLGADRVTLAFLCDAYDEELLDAEKNDSRAVLRLHPALAPIKCAVLPLSKKAVLSDPARRLCGELSKHFMCEYDDTGSIGKRYRR
;
A
#
# COMPACT_ATOMS: atom_id res chain seq x y z
N GLY A 1 -8.33 -0.82 -19.16
CA GLY A 1 -7.72 -0.01 -20.23
C GLY A 1 -6.48 0.68 -19.69
N TRP A 2 -5.76 1.42 -20.53
CA TRP A 2 -4.56 2.14 -20.08
C TRP A 2 -4.93 3.42 -19.33
N GLY A 3 -4.25 3.68 -18.21
CA GLY A 3 -4.34 4.91 -17.43
C GLY A 3 -2.95 5.30 -16.90
N GLU A 4 -2.67 6.59 -16.84
CA GLU A 4 -1.38 7.09 -16.33
C GLU A 4 -1.30 6.90 -14.82
N LEU A 5 -0.16 6.37 -14.34
CA LEU A 5 0.12 6.15 -12.92
C LEU A 5 1.25 7.05 -12.41
N TRP A 6 2.28 7.24 -13.25
CA TRP A 6 3.51 7.94 -12.93
C TRP A 6 3.91 8.86 -14.07
N GLY A 7 4.00 10.16 -13.79
CA GLY A 7 4.64 11.16 -14.65
C GLY A 7 6.07 11.46 -14.21
N VAL A 8 6.99 11.60 -15.16
CA VAL A 8 8.35 12.08 -14.90
C VAL A 8 8.56 13.35 -15.73
N ALA A 9 8.73 14.48 -15.06
CA ALA A 9 8.95 15.77 -15.71
C ALA A 9 10.36 16.30 -15.43
N ASP A 10 11.05 16.71 -16.48
CA ASP A 10 12.20 17.61 -16.36
C ASP A 10 11.66 19.04 -16.45
N ARG A 11 11.72 19.76 -15.32
CA ARG A 11 11.23 21.14 -15.21
C ARG A 11 12.36 22.14 -15.28
N THR A 12 13.58 21.68 -15.51
CA THR A 12 14.79 22.51 -15.55
C THR A 12 14.84 23.45 -14.34
N ASP A 13 15.21 24.71 -14.51
CA ASP A 13 15.27 25.72 -13.44
C ASP A 13 13.96 26.52 -13.27
N TYR A 14 12.88 26.15 -13.95
CA TYR A 14 11.65 26.95 -14.01
C TYR A 14 11.07 27.26 -12.62
N ASP A 15 10.82 26.23 -11.80
CA ASP A 15 10.12 26.39 -10.52
C ASP A 15 10.89 27.28 -9.54
N LEU A 16 12.19 26.99 -9.38
CA LEU A 16 13.06 27.74 -8.48
C LEU A 16 13.25 29.18 -8.97
N THR A 17 13.32 29.40 -10.28
CA THR A 17 13.37 30.75 -10.87
C THR A 17 12.12 31.56 -10.51
N GLN A 18 10.92 30.97 -10.66
CA GLN A 18 9.67 31.66 -10.31
C GLN A 18 9.57 31.93 -8.80
N HIS A 19 9.98 30.97 -7.96
CA HIS A 19 9.99 31.15 -6.51
C HIS A 19 10.97 32.24 -6.06
N GLN A 20 12.18 32.28 -6.61
CA GLN A 20 13.18 33.32 -6.33
C GLN A 20 12.65 34.70 -6.72
N ASN A 21 12.12 34.84 -7.95
CA ASN A 21 11.58 36.12 -8.45
C ASN A 21 10.43 36.65 -7.58
N THR A 22 9.58 35.77 -7.06
CA THR A 22 8.41 36.16 -6.27
C THR A 22 8.75 36.39 -4.79
N SER A 23 9.64 35.57 -4.22
CA SER A 23 9.99 35.63 -2.79
C SER A 23 11.12 36.60 -2.46
N GLY A 24 11.96 36.94 -3.45
CA GLY A 24 13.19 37.72 -3.27
C GLY A 24 14.30 36.98 -2.53
N GLN A 25 14.12 35.70 -2.20
CA GLN A 25 15.15 34.86 -1.58
C GLN A 25 16.04 34.24 -2.64
N ASP A 26 17.36 34.27 -2.43
CA ASP A 26 18.33 33.61 -3.30
C ASP A 26 18.21 32.08 -3.17
N LEU A 27 17.87 31.42 -4.28
CA LEU A 27 17.74 29.96 -4.40
C LEU A 27 18.86 29.37 -5.26
N THR A 28 19.93 30.13 -5.52
CA THR A 28 21.10 29.60 -6.22
C THR A 28 21.92 28.66 -5.35
N TYR A 29 22.51 27.65 -5.99
CA TYR A 29 23.53 26.78 -5.40
C TYR A 29 24.91 27.22 -5.87
N TYR A 30 25.87 27.27 -4.95
CA TYR A 30 27.27 27.52 -5.27
C TYR A 30 28.03 26.21 -5.49
N ASP A 31 28.45 25.98 -6.73
CA ASP A 31 29.30 24.86 -7.09
C ASP A 31 30.77 25.24 -6.88
N GLN A 32 31.41 24.61 -5.89
CA GLN A 32 32.81 24.84 -5.53
C GLN A 32 33.79 24.34 -6.58
N GLU A 33 33.46 23.28 -7.32
CA GLU A 33 34.35 22.71 -8.35
C GLU A 33 34.37 23.61 -9.58
N ARG A 34 33.22 24.18 -9.95
CA ARG A 34 33.07 25.10 -11.08
C ARG A 34 33.28 26.56 -10.71
N ASN A 35 33.27 26.88 -9.42
CA ASN A 35 33.32 28.24 -8.88
C ASN A 35 32.21 29.15 -9.46
N THR A 36 30.98 28.64 -9.54
CA THR A 36 29.83 29.33 -10.14
C THR A 36 28.55 29.13 -9.34
N HIS A 37 27.68 30.15 -9.35
CA HIS A 37 26.29 30.02 -8.88
C HIS A 37 25.37 29.62 -10.03
N TYR A 38 24.42 28.73 -9.76
CA TYR A 38 23.33 28.41 -10.70
C TYR A 38 22.05 28.04 -9.95
N ILE A 39 20.91 28.10 -10.64
CA ILE A 39 19.63 27.59 -10.12
C ILE A 39 19.54 26.10 -10.45
N PRO A 40 19.42 25.21 -9.45
CA PRO A 40 19.34 23.77 -9.70
C PRO A 40 18.15 23.36 -10.57
N TYR A 41 18.33 22.30 -11.35
CA TYR A 41 17.24 21.73 -12.12
C TYR A 41 16.34 20.86 -11.24
N VAL A 42 15.04 20.90 -11.52
CA VAL A 42 14.01 20.12 -10.83
C VAL A 42 13.59 18.96 -11.73
N ILE A 43 13.88 17.74 -11.29
CA ILE A 43 13.35 16.50 -11.87
C ILE A 43 12.22 16.02 -10.97
N GLU A 44 11.00 15.97 -11.49
CA GLU A 44 9.78 15.65 -10.74
C GLU A 44 9.23 14.27 -11.14
N PRO A 45 9.52 13.20 -10.38
CA PRO A 45 8.75 11.97 -10.43
C PRO A 45 7.47 12.13 -9.60
N SER A 46 6.31 12.19 -10.26
CA SER A 46 5.00 12.38 -9.63
C SER A 46 4.14 11.13 -9.79
N LEU A 47 3.74 10.52 -8.67
CA LEU A 47 3.01 9.26 -8.62
C LEU A 47 1.67 9.43 -7.88
N GLY A 48 0.56 9.08 -8.53
CA GLY A 48 -0.76 9.18 -7.93
C GLY A 48 -1.07 8.04 -6.97
N ALA A 49 -1.03 8.29 -5.66
CA ALA A 49 -1.24 7.27 -4.62
C ALA A 49 -2.58 6.51 -4.77
N ASP A 50 -3.68 7.21 -5.03
CA ASP A 50 -5.00 6.61 -5.22
C ASP A 50 -5.06 5.71 -6.46
N ARG A 51 -4.42 6.16 -7.56
CA ARG A 51 -4.39 5.39 -8.81
C ARG A 51 -3.57 4.11 -8.67
N VAL A 52 -2.44 4.19 -7.97
CA VAL A 52 -1.59 3.03 -7.66
C VAL A 52 -2.34 2.05 -6.75
N THR A 53 -3.05 2.57 -5.75
CA THR A 53 -3.88 1.73 -4.86
C THR A 53 -4.95 0.99 -5.66
N LEU A 54 -5.68 1.69 -6.54
CA LEU A 54 -6.68 1.07 -7.41
C LEU A 54 -6.05 0.03 -8.35
N ALA A 55 -4.89 0.34 -8.94
CA ALA A 55 -4.17 -0.58 -9.80
C ALA A 55 -3.82 -1.89 -9.08
N PHE A 56 -3.31 -1.80 -7.84
CA PHE A 56 -3.02 -2.99 -7.03
C PHE A 56 -4.28 -3.79 -6.68
N LEU A 57 -5.40 -3.13 -6.38
CA LEU A 57 -6.66 -3.82 -6.10
C LEU A 57 -7.20 -4.53 -7.34
N CYS A 58 -7.15 -3.89 -8.50
CA CYS A 58 -7.59 -4.50 -9.76
C CYS A 58 -6.71 -5.67 -10.18
N ASP A 59 -5.39 -5.56 -10.02
CA ASP A 59 -4.44 -6.63 -10.35
C ASP A 59 -4.56 -7.83 -9.40
N ALA A 60 -4.78 -7.57 -8.11
CA ALA A 60 -4.90 -8.62 -7.11
C ALA A 60 -6.26 -9.33 -7.10
N TYR A 61 -7.31 -8.74 -7.67
CA TYR A 61 -8.65 -9.33 -7.68
C TYR A 61 -8.70 -10.60 -8.54
N ASP A 62 -9.11 -11.70 -7.92
CA ASP A 62 -9.28 -13.00 -8.57
C ASP A 62 -10.57 -13.67 -8.09
N GLU A 63 -11.22 -14.41 -8.99
CA GLU A 63 -12.37 -15.26 -8.70
C GLU A 63 -11.91 -16.72 -8.73
N GLU A 64 -11.57 -17.25 -7.56
CA GLU A 64 -11.06 -18.60 -7.42
C GLU A 64 -12.21 -19.61 -7.40
N LEU A 65 -12.23 -20.48 -8.42
CA LEU A 65 -13.14 -21.62 -8.49
C LEU A 65 -12.69 -22.70 -7.50
N LEU A 66 -13.53 -23.02 -6.52
CA LEU A 66 -13.22 -24.00 -5.48
C LEU A 66 -13.74 -25.40 -5.82
N ASP A 67 -14.92 -25.46 -6.45
CA ASP A 67 -15.56 -26.70 -6.87
C ASP A 67 -16.36 -26.44 -8.16
N ALA A 68 -15.89 -27.01 -9.27
CA ALA A 68 -16.51 -26.85 -10.59
C ALA A 68 -17.87 -27.54 -10.69
N GLU A 69 -18.07 -28.65 -9.97
CA GLU A 69 -19.31 -29.43 -10.02
C GLU A 69 -20.43 -28.74 -9.24
N LYS A 70 -20.06 -28.02 -8.17
CA LYS A 70 -21.00 -27.25 -7.35
C LYS A 70 -21.12 -25.78 -7.74
N ASN A 71 -20.37 -25.35 -8.76
CA ASN A 71 -20.27 -23.95 -9.17
C ASN A 71 -19.96 -23.01 -7.98
N ASP A 72 -19.06 -23.45 -7.09
CA ASP A 72 -18.66 -22.70 -5.89
C ASP A 72 -17.38 -21.92 -6.18
N SER A 73 -17.46 -20.60 -6.08
CA SER A 73 -16.33 -19.68 -6.25
C SER A 73 -16.21 -18.73 -5.06
N ARG A 74 -15.02 -18.14 -4.91
CA ARG A 74 -14.79 -17.04 -3.96
C ARG A 74 -14.00 -15.92 -4.62
N ALA A 75 -14.32 -14.69 -4.27
CA ALA A 75 -13.43 -13.57 -4.53
C ALA A 75 -12.24 -13.65 -3.57
N VAL A 76 -11.03 -13.40 -4.09
CA VAL A 76 -9.80 -13.33 -3.30
C VAL A 76 -8.94 -12.18 -3.83
N LEU A 77 -8.34 -11.42 -2.91
CA LEU A 77 -7.33 -10.42 -3.24
C LEU A 77 -5.94 -11.04 -3.05
N ARG A 78 -5.27 -11.38 -4.15
CA ARG A 78 -3.90 -11.91 -4.17
C ARG A 78 -2.84 -10.81 -4.04
N LEU A 79 -3.03 -9.91 -3.06
CA LEU A 79 -2.09 -8.83 -2.79
C LEU A 79 -0.72 -9.41 -2.43
N HIS A 80 0.35 -8.75 -2.91
CA HIS A 80 1.70 -9.07 -2.46
C HIS A 80 1.77 -8.95 -0.92
N PRO A 81 2.47 -9.85 -0.19
CA PRO A 81 2.49 -9.83 1.28
C PRO A 81 2.92 -8.49 1.90
N ALA A 82 3.77 -7.73 1.21
CA ALA A 82 4.16 -6.38 1.63
C ALA A 82 3.00 -5.35 1.57
N LEU A 83 2.07 -5.51 0.62
CA LEU A 83 0.94 -4.62 0.37
C LEU A 83 -0.33 -5.01 1.13
N ALA A 84 -0.47 -6.28 1.55
CA ALA A 84 -1.66 -6.73 2.28
C ALA A 84 -1.92 -5.86 3.53
N PRO A 85 -3.10 -5.26 3.72
CA PRO A 85 -3.35 -4.35 4.83
C PRO A 85 -3.35 -5.05 6.19
N ILE A 86 -3.87 -6.28 6.23
CA ILE A 86 -3.80 -7.19 7.37
C ILE A 86 -2.84 -8.32 7.01
N LYS A 87 -1.84 -8.56 7.85
CA LYS A 87 -0.81 -9.57 7.62
C LYS A 87 -1.20 -10.92 8.18
N CYS A 88 -1.98 -10.92 9.27
CA CYS A 88 -2.37 -12.14 9.96
C CYS A 88 -3.80 -12.07 10.47
N ALA A 89 -4.57 -13.14 10.28
CA ALA A 89 -5.88 -13.32 10.88
C ALA A 89 -5.81 -14.49 11.88
N VAL A 90 -6.18 -14.24 13.13
CA VAL A 90 -6.19 -15.25 14.20
C VAL A 90 -7.62 -15.70 14.44
N LEU A 91 -7.93 -16.92 14.02
CA LEU A 91 -9.30 -17.44 13.91
C LEU A 91 -9.46 -18.72 14.76
N PRO A 92 -9.95 -18.66 16.02
CA PRO A 92 -10.11 -19.86 16.84
C PRO A 92 -11.18 -20.79 16.25
N LEU A 93 -10.97 -22.11 16.27
CA LEU A 93 -11.90 -23.07 15.67
C LEU A 93 -13.32 -22.99 16.26
N SER A 94 -13.44 -22.68 17.55
CA SER A 94 -14.73 -22.41 18.22
C SER A 94 -14.60 -21.33 19.30
N LYS A 95 -15.72 -20.84 19.81
CA LYS A 95 -15.79 -19.83 20.88
C LYS A 95 -15.52 -20.37 22.29
N LYS A 96 -15.13 -21.64 22.43
CA LYS A 96 -14.81 -22.21 23.75
C LYS A 96 -13.55 -21.54 24.29
N ALA A 97 -13.56 -21.17 25.58
CA ALA A 97 -12.46 -20.48 26.26
C ALA A 97 -11.09 -21.14 26.04
N VAL A 98 -11.07 -22.49 26.05
CA VAL A 98 -9.86 -23.29 25.78
C VAL A 98 -9.19 -23.00 24.42
N LEU A 99 -9.93 -22.44 23.45
CA LEU A 99 -9.42 -22.03 22.14
C LEU A 99 -9.40 -20.52 21.94
N SER A 100 -10.42 -19.79 22.42
CA SER A 100 -10.48 -18.33 22.25
C SER A 100 -9.43 -17.59 23.06
N ASP A 101 -9.13 -18.04 24.27
CA ASP A 101 -8.16 -17.38 25.15
C ASP A 101 -6.73 -17.48 24.63
N PRO A 102 -6.21 -18.66 24.23
CA PRO A 102 -4.89 -18.73 23.60
C PRO A 102 -4.84 -17.98 22.26
N ALA A 103 -5.92 -17.99 21.47
CA ALA A 103 -5.99 -17.23 20.22
C ALA A 103 -5.89 -15.71 20.45
N ARG A 104 -6.58 -15.16 21.46
CA ARG A 104 -6.46 -13.74 21.83
C ARG A 104 -5.05 -13.39 22.31
N ARG A 105 -4.43 -14.27 23.11
CA ARG A 105 -3.02 -14.07 23.53
C ARG A 105 -2.08 -14.04 22.33
N LEU A 106 -2.20 -15.01 21.42
CA LEU A 106 -1.40 -15.06 20.19
C LEU A 106 -1.59 -13.81 19.33
N CYS A 107 -2.84 -13.37 19.14
CA CYS A 107 -3.13 -12.13 18.41
C CYS A 107 -2.47 -10.91 19.07
N GLY A 108 -2.46 -10.84 20.41
CA GLY A 108 -1.81 -9.78 21.17
C GLY A 108 -0.28 -9.82 21.13
N GLU A 109 0.33 -10.99 20.90
CA GLU A 109 1.77 -11.12 20.67
C GLU A 109 2.14 -10.71 19.25
N LEU A 110 1.40 -11.18 18.25
CA LEU A 110 1.63 -10.88 16.83
C LEU A 110 1.36 -9.40 16.50
N SER A 111 0.37 -8.78 17.15
CA SER A 111 0.02 -7.37 16.91
C SER A 111 1.13 -6.39 17.29
N LYS A 112 2.12 -6.82 18.09
CA LYS A 112 3.32 -6.02 18.38
C LYS A 112 4.26 -5.87 17.19
N HIS A 113 4.11 -6.73 16.18
CA HIS A 113 4.99 -6.81 15.03
C HIS A 113 4.25 -6.62 13.70
N PHE A 114 2.95 -6.92 13.66
CA PHE A 114 2.17 -6.92 12.43
C PHE A 114 0.75 -6.36 12.61
N MET A 115 0.18 -5.84 11.52
CA MET A 115 -1.26 -5.58 11.45
C MET A 115 -1.99 -6.93 11.45
N CYS A 116 -2.79 -7.18 12.50
CA CYS A 116 -3.48 -8.45 12.67
C CYS A 116 -4.94 -8.25 13.03
N GLU A 117 -5.76 -9.23 12.67
CA GLU A 117 -7.19 -9.27 12.95
C GLU A 117 -7.54 -10.54 13.74
N TYR A 118 -8.51 -10.43 14.64
CA TYR A 118 -9.07 -11.56 15.37
C TYR A 118 -10.56 -11.65 15.08
N ASP A 119 -11.04 -12.85 14.75
CA ASP A 119 -12.48 -13.09 14.54
C ASP A 119 -12.87 -14.49 15.04
N ASP A 120 -13.86 -14.55 15.92
CA ASP A 120 -14.49 -15.78 16.42
C ASP A 120 -15.97 -15.91 16.02
N THR A 121 -16.46 -15.04 15.15
CA THR A 121 -17.86 -14.96 14.72
C THR A 121 -18.15 -15.88 13.53
N GLY A 122 -19.27 -16.60 13.59
CA GLY A 122 -19.69 -17.51 12.52
C GLY A 122 -18.87 -18.81 12.43
N SER A 123 -19.12 -19.61 11.40
CA SER A 123 -18.38 -20.84 11.14
C SER A 123 -16.96 -20.51 10.67
N ILE A 124 -16.02 -21.44 10.88
CA ILE A 124 -14.63 -21.26 10.44
C ILE A 124 -14.51 -21.01 8.92
N GLY A 125 -15.34 -21.70 8.12
CA GLY A 125 -15.37 -21.51 6.67
C GLY A 125 -15.84 -20.12 6.24
N LYS A 126 -16.79 -19.50 6.97
CA LYS A 126 -17.20 -18.11 6.70
C LYS A 126 -16.09 -17.12 7.03
N ARG A 127 -15.29 -17.39 8.06
CA ARG A 127 -14.14 -16.55 8.44
C ARG A 127 -12.98 -16.65 7.46
N TYR A 128 -12.74 -17.81 6.86
CA TYR A 128 -11.73 -17.96 5.80
C TYR A 128 -12.13 -17.34 4.44
N ARG A 129 -13.41 -16.99 4.25
CA ARG A 129 -13.91 -16.34 3.03
C ARG A 129 -14.17 -14.84 3.19
N ARG A 130 -14.12 -14.31 4.41
CA ARG A 130 -14.26 -12.88 4.66
C ARG A 130 -12.94 -12.19 4.32
#